data_AF-A0A5M8P3L1-F1
#
_entry.id   AF-A0A5M8P3L1-F1
#
_cell.length_a   1.000
_cell.length_b   1.000
_cell.length_c   1.000
_cell.angle_alpha   90.00
_cell.angle_beta   90.00
_cell.angle_gamma   90.00
#
_symmetry.space_group_name_H-M   'P 1'
#
loop_
_entity.id
_entity.type
_entity.pdbx_description
1 polymer ?
#
loop_
_entity_poly.entity_id
_entity_poly.type
_entity_poly.pdbx_seq_one_letter_code
_entity_poly.pdbx_strand_id
1 'polypeptide(L)'
;MITIKRIFPIFIALICVSSLSAQNDWRITGDAVNGNPVVCVQNPNNNQEFVFVGKLSNQYFKITDGVDRYVVNCGDNDPLEQTLTLRRENDPSETGLRIRYVAHNEFFKVTIKATRSTTQIVAERLVPPQSLYIMGGPFNHHDPNWLLEDAIEMERDADNPFVFYYRGEIRYNTFGDERGSIKFLLGKTWDNNYHPVGSTNVLLLQASKMRLNGADTKWTIPENRSGDGNYVIKLNTLEETIEVDFTSETGIDPVKQDDKIKVFATEGKVFIRSDEPSDLRVDVFGIDGRKVAREVCAGNTGIALPRGCYVVKTINRENKTGITKVIV
;
A
#
# COMPACT_ATOMS: atom_id res chain seq x y z
N MET A 1 -14.17 63.02 -39.71
CA MET A 1 -13.44 62.40 -38.58
C MET A 1 -13.84 60.93 -38.57
N ILE A 2 -13.01 60.09 -39.19
CA ILE A 2 -13.32 58.69 -39.53
C ILE A 2 -12.55 57.81 -38.56
N THR A 3 -13.25 56.97 -37.80
CA THR A 3 -12.62 55.95 -36.93
C THR A 3 -13.04 54.57 -37.43
N ILE A 4 -12.28 54.02 -38.37
CA ILE A 4 -12.41 52.63 -38.82
C ILE A 4 -11.64 51.77 -37.84
N LYS A 5 -12.35 51.03 -36.97
CA LYS A 5 -11.76 49.97 -36.15
C LYS A 5 -11.42 48.78 -37.04
N ARG A 6 -10.13 48.55 -37.26
CA ARG A 6 -9.59 47.32 -37.86
C ARG A 6 -9.72 46.19 -36.83
N ILE A 7 -10.54 45.18 -37.14
CA ILE A 7 -10.54 43.91 -36.43
C ILE A 7 -9.80 42.92 -37.34
N PHE A 8 -8.60 42.52 -36.93
CA PHE A 8 -7.85 41.42 -37.53
C PHE A 8 -8.32 40.12 -36.87
N PRO A 9 -8.88 39.14 -37.61
CA PRO A 9 -8.92 37.78 -37.11
C PRO A 9 -7.57 37.11 -37.42
N ILE A 10 -6.78 36.87 -36.38
CA ILE A 10 -5.62 35.98 -36.45
C ILE A 10 -6.17 34.55 -36.43
N PHE A 11 -6.15 33.88 -37.58
CA PHE A 11 -6.31 32.44 -37.66
C PHE A 11 -5.02 31.79 -37.11
N ILE A 12 -5.03 31.38 -35.84
CA ILE A 12 -4.03 30.46 -35.31
C ILE A 12 -4.49 29.05 -35.72
N ALA A 13 -3.93 28.55 -36.82
CA ALA A 13 -4.01 27.13 -37.14
C ALA A 13 -3.10 26.38 -36.16
N LEU A 14 -3.67 25.90 -35.06
CA LEU A 14 -3.00 24.99 -34.14
C LEU A 14 -2.89 23.62 -34.84
N ILE A 15 -1.79 23.39 -35.55
CA ILE A 15 -1.44 22.05 -36.01
C ILE A 15 -0.99 21.29 -34.76
N CYS A 16 -1.95 20.65 -34.10
CA CYS A 16 -1.66 19.58 -33.14
C CYS A 16 -1.04 18.43 -33.93
N VAL A 17 0.30 18.38 -33.97
CA VAL A 17 1.01 17.15 -34.28
C VAL A 17 0.82 16.26 -33.06
N SER A 18 -0.32 15.57 -32.99
CA SER A 18 -0.43 14.38 -32.16
C SER A 18 0.58 13.39 -32.74
N SER A 19 1.74 13.30 -32.10
CA SER A 19 2.55 12.10 -32.23
C SER A 19 1.68 10.97 -31.71
N LEU A 20 1.08 10.20 -32.63
CA LEU A 20 0.68 8.84 -32.34
C LEU A 20 1.97 8.10 -31.97
N SER A 21 2.37 8.21 -30.72
CA SER A 21 3.10 7.13 -30.08
C SER A 21 2.10 5.98 -30.05
N ALA A 22 2.14 5.11 -31.08
CA ALA A 22 1.63 3.77 -30.92
C ALA A 22 2.39 3.18 -29.74
N GLN A 23 1.80 3.24 -28.55
CA GLN A 23 2.32 2.55 -27.40
C GLN A 23 2.19 1.08 -27.79
N ASN A 24 3.33 0.43 -28.05
CA ASN A 24 3.32 -0.98 -28.36
C ASN A 24 2.83 -1.69 -27.09
N ASP A 25 1.59 -2.17 -27.13
CA ASP A 25 0.93 -2.83 -26.02
C ASP A 25 1.41 -4.27 -25.91
N TRP A 26 2.70 -4.44 -25.60
CA TRP A 26 3.26 -5.75 -25.39
C TRP A 26 2.55 -6.45 -24.24
N ARG A 27 2.07 -7.66 -24.49
CA ARG A 27 1.29 -8.45 -23.54
C ARG A 27 1.77 -9.89 -23.51
N ILE A 28 1.66 -10.52 -22.35
CA ILE A 28 1.76 -11.96 -22.18
C ILE A 28 0.35 -12.54 -22.21
N THR A 29 0.16 -13.61 -22.99
CA THR A 29 -1.12 -14.32 -23.12
C THR A 29 -0.93 -15.82 -22.91
N GLY A 30 -1.95 -16.50 -22.39
CA GLY A 30 -1.96 -17.95 -22.18
C GLY A 30 -2.11 -18.34 -20.71
N ASP A 31 -2.07 -19.65 -20.46
CA ASP A 31 -2.42 -20.23 -19.15
C ASP A 31 -1.29 -20.12 -18.12
N ALA A 32 -0.11 -19.62 -18.53
CA ALA A 32 1.01 -19.38 -17.62
C ALA A 32 0.80 -18.17 -16.71
N VAL A 33 -0.03 -17.19 -17.10
CA VAL A 33 -0.23 -15.93 -16.36
C VAL A 33 -1.61 -15.88 -15.72
N ASN A 34 -1.72 -15.22 -14.57
CA ASN A 34 -3.00 -14.88 -13.97
C ASN A 34 -3.44 -13.48 -14.46
N GLY A 35 -4.68 -13.38 -14.95
CA GLY A 35 -5.09 -12.29 -15.85
C GLY A 35 -4.54 -12.55 -17.25
N ASN A 36 -5.40 -12.67 -18.26
CA ASN A 36 -4.97 -12.98 -19.62
C ASN A 36 -5.80 -12.12 -20.60
N PRO A 37 -5.19 -11.18 -21.34
CA PRO A 37 -3.77 -10.83 -21.38
C PRO A 37 -3.26 -10.06 -20.15
N VAL A 38 -1.97 -10.17 -19.83
CA VAL A 38 -1.25 -9.24 -18.92
C VAL A 38 -0.42 -8.26 -19.73
N VAL A 39 -0.49 -6.96 -19.41
CA VAL A 39 0.30 -5.92 -20.05
C VAL A 39 1.72 -5.87 -19.47
N CYS A 40 2.72 -5.79 -20.34
CA CYS A 40 4.10 -5.51 -19.99
C CYS A 40 4.32 -3.99 -19.87
N VAL A 41 5.11 -3.56 -18.89
CA VAL A 41 5.45 -2.16 -18.68
C VAL A 41 6.68 -1.81 -19.51
N GLN A 42 6.58 -0.77 -20.35
CA GLN A 42 7.72 -0.28 -21.11
C GLN A 42 8.78 0.30 -20.17
N ASN A 43 10.05 -0.04 -20.38
CA ASN A 43 11.16 0.53 -19.62
C ASN A 43 11.27 2.03 -19.96
N PRO A 44 11.20 2.95 -18.96
CA PRO A 44 11.23 4.39 -19.20
C PRO A 44 12.56 4.88 -19.78
N ASN A 45 13.65 4.12 -19.58
CA ASN A 45 14.98 4.45 -20.08
C ASN A 45 15.31 3.75 -21.40
N ASN A 46 14.48 2.81 -21.85
CA ASN A 46 14.68 2.04 -23.08
C ASN A 46 13.34 1.70 -23.72
N ASN A 47 12.93 2.50 -24.71
CA ASN A 47 11.64 2.33 -25.39
C ASN A 47 11.51 1.04 -26.23
N GLN A 48 12.58 0.26 -26.37
CA GLN A 48 12.58 -1.04 -27.04
C GLN A 48 12.40 -2.21 -26.06
N GLU A 49 12.30 -1.92 -24.76
CA GLU A 49 12.25 -2.94 -23.70
C GLU A 49 10.93 -2.87 -22.95
N PHE A 50 10.31 -4.03 -22.76
CA PHE A 50 9.03 -4.20 -22.09
C PHE A 50 9.15 -5.30 -21.06
N VAL A 51 8.70 -5.04 -19.84
CA VAL A 51 8.96 -5.88 -18.68
C VAL A 51 7.66 -6.33 -18.06
N PHE A 52 7.55 -7.63 -17.81
CA PHE A 52 6.57 -8.20 -16.91
C PHE A 52 7.27 -8.70 -15.65
N VAL A 53 6.68 -8.44 -14.49
CA VAL A 53 7.12 -8.95 -13.20
C VAL A 53 5.94 -9.63 -12.54
N GLY A 54 6.07 -10.91 -12.19
CA GLY A 54 4.98 -11.64 -11.55
C GLY A 54 5.18 -13.15 -11.52
N LYS A 55 4.16 -13.86 -11.04
CA LYS A 55 4.13 -15.32 -11.07
C LYS A 55 3.86 -15.82 -12.49
N LEU A 56 4.57 -16.88 -12.86
CA LEU A 56 4.27 -17.69 -14.03
C LEU A 56 4.03 -19.12 -13.57
N SER A 57 3.09 -19.83 -14.18
CA SER A 57 2.91 -21.26 -13.96
C SER A 57 3.69 -22.06 -15.00
N ASN A 58 3.88 -23.36 -14.74
CA ASN A 58 4.52 -24.28 -15.67
C ASN A 58 3.59 -24.67 -16.84
N GLN A 59 3.05 -23.67 -17.54
CA GLN A 59 2.14 -23.77 -18.68
C GLN A 59 2.65 -22.95 -19.86
N TYR A 60 2.01 -23.10 -21.02
CA TYR A 60 2.39 -22.35 -22.22
C TYR A 60 1.84 -20.92 -22.20
N PHE A 61 2.64 -20.00 -22.75
CA PHE A 61 2.25 -18.62 -23.01
C PHE A 61 2.83 -18.13 -24.34
N LYS A 62 2.28 -17.04 -24.87
CA LYS A 62 2.78 -16.31 -26.03
C LYS A 62 2.92 -14.85 -25.68
N ILE A 63 3.73 -14.12 -26.43
CA ILE A 63 3.76 -12.66 -26.37
C ILE A 63 3.09 -12.08 -27.61
N THR A 64 2.48 -10.91 -27.46
CA THR A 64 1.85 -10.17 -28.55
C THR A 64 2.13 -8.69 -28.39
N ASP A 65 2.24 -7.96 -29.51
CA ASP A 65 2.31 -6.49 -29.54
C ASP A 65 0.91 -5.85 -29.68
N GLY A 66 -0.15 -6.66 -29.57
CA GLY A 66 -1.53 -6.26 -29.79
C GLY A 66 -2.04 -6.53 -31.21
N VAL A 67 -1.14 -6.83 -32.15
CA VAL A 67 -1.46 -7.16 -33.55
C VAL A 67 -1.01 -8.58 -33.88
N ASP A 68 0.29 -8.83 -33.76
CA ASP A 68 0.91 -10.10 -34.06
C ASP A 68 1.13 -10.92 -32.78
N ARG A 69 1.10 -12.25 -32.90
CA ARG A 69 1.59 -13.16 -31.87
C ARG A 69 2.98 -13.65 -32.24
N TYR A 70 3.79 -13.89 -31.24
CA TYR A 70 5.17 -14.29 -31.42
C TYR A 70 5.45 -15.63 -30.74
N VAL A 71 6.21 -16.46 -31.45
CA VAL A 71 6.71 -17.76 -31.00
C VAL A 71 8.21 -17.83 -31.21
N VAL A 72 8.87 -18.82 -30.62
CA VAL A 72 10.32 -18.99 -30.79
C VAL A 72 10.67 -19.24 -32.26
N ASN A 73 11.73 -18.58 -32.74
CA ASN A 73 12.17 -18.73 -34.13
C ASN A 73 12.57 -20.17 -34.45
N CYS A 74 13.37 -20.79 -33.58
CA CYS A 74 13.76 -22.19 -33.64
C CYS A 74 14.34 -22.64 -32.28
N GLY A 75 14.37 -23.96 -32.05
CA GLY A 75 15.01 -24.55 -30.87
C GLY A 75 14.12 -24.61 -29.63
N ASP A 76 14.76 -24.54 -28.46
CA ASP A 76 14.07 -24.59 -27.16
C ASP A 76 13.17 -23.36 -26.95
N ASN A 77 12.01 -23.57 -26.33
CA ASN A 77 11.00 -22.55 -26.07
C ASN A 77 10.94 -22.11 -24.61
N ASP A 78 11.95 -22.44 -23.81
CA ASP A 78 12.08 -22.01 -22.43
C ASP A 78 12.97 -20.77 -22.33
N PRO A 79 12.42 -19.56 -22.07
CA PRO A 79 13.20 -18.33 -22.04
C PRO A 79 13.99 -18.15 -20.74
N LEU A 80 13.97 -19.12 -19.83
CA LEU A 80 14.59 -18.99 -18.52
C LEU A 80 16.11 -18.93 -18.59
N GLU A 81 16.66 -17.81 -18.12
CA GLU A 81 18.11 -17.53 -18.04
C GLU A 81 18.82 -17.61 -19.41
N GLN A 82 18.06 -17.58 -20.50
CA GLN A 82 18.54 -17.57 -21.87
C GLN A 82 17.74 -16.61 -22.75
N THR A 83 18.42 -15.91 -23.66
CA THR A 83 17.75 -15.02 -24.61
C THR A 83 17.30 -15.81 -25.83
N LEU A 84 15.98 -15.82 -26.08
CA LEU A 84 15.38 -16.42 -27.26
C LEU A 84 15.03 -15.37 -28.30
N THR A 85 15.32 -15.64 -29.56
CA THR A 85 14.85 -14.83 -30.69
C THR A 85 13.48 -15.32 -31.13
N LEU A 86 12.55 -14.39 -31.32
CA LEU A 86 11.18 -14.66 -31.66
C LEU A 86 10.88 -14.28 -33.11
N ARG A 87 9.89 -14.95 -33.68
CA ARG A 87 9.31 -14.62 -34.98
C ARG A 87 7.80 -14.49 -34.85
N ARG A 88 7.19 -13.88 -35.86
CA ARG A 88 5.74 -13.90 -35.99
C ARG A 88 5.25 -15.34 -36.14
N GLU A 89 4.18 -15.63 -35.44
CA GLU A 89 3.41 -16.85 -35.58
C GLU A 89 2.77 -16.88 -36.98
N ASN A 90 2.88 -18.03 -37.65
CA ASN A 90 2.24 -18.28 -38.94
C ASN A 90 0.99 -19.16 -38.78
N ASP A 91 0.92 -19.98 -37.72
CA ASP A 91 -0.22 -20.85 -37.42
C ASP A 91 -0.60 -20.76 -35.92
N PRO A 92 -1.88 -20.50 -35.58
CA PRO A 92 -2.36 -20.46 -34.20
C PRO A 92 -2.02 -21.66 -33.32
N SER A 93 -1.82 -22.84 -33.92
CA SER A 93 -1.47 -24.09 -33.24
C SER A 93 0.01 -24.19 -32.86
N GLU A 94 0.86 -23.27 -33.32
CA GLU A 94 2.27 -23.25 -32.96
C GLU A 94 2.44 -23.15 -31.44
N THR A 95 3.37 -23.94 -30.91
CA THR A 95 3.62 -23.99 -29.47
C THR A 95 4.25 -22.68 -29.00
N GLY A 96 3.72 -22.13 -27.91
CA GLY A 96 4.26 -20.94 -27.27
C GLY A 96 5.55 -21.20 -26.49
N LEU A 97 5.89 -20.24 -25.64
CA LEU A 97 6.95 -20.29 -24.66
C LEU A 97 6.48 -21.02 -23.40
N ARG A 98 7.40 -21.61 -22.64
CA ARG A 98 7.10 -22.23 -21.34
C ARG A 98 8.33 -22.23 -20.46
N ILE A 99 8.21 -21.64 -19.27
CA ILE A 99 9.23 -21.79 -18.23
C ILE A 99 9.01 -23.14 -17.55
N ARG A 100 10.04 -24.00 -17.56
CA ARG A 100 9.97 -25.33 -16.93
C ARG A 100 10.45 -25.26 -15.49
N TYR A 101 10.02 -26.25 -14.69
CA TYR A 101 10.40 -26.41 -13.28
C TYR A 101 10.07 -25.21 -12.39
N VAL A 102 8.84 -24.71 -12.52
CA VAL A 102 8.35 -23.58 -11.73
C VAL A 102 7.73 -24.05 -10.42
N ALA A 103 8.21 -23.52 -9.30
CA ALA A 103 7.60 -23.71 -7.98
C ALA A 103 6.47 -22.69 -7.71
N HIS A 104 5.56 -23.02 -6.78
CA HIS A 104 4.34 -22.24 -6.54
C HIS A 104 4.58 -20.78 -6.07
N ASN A 105 5.72 -20.51 -5.45
CA ASN A 105 6.09 -19.22 -4.87
C ASN A 105 7.19 -18.49 -5.67
N GLU A 106 7.52 -18.95 -6.89
CA GLU A 106 8.50 -18.27 -7.73
C GLU A 106 7.90 -17.09 -8.49
N PHE A 107 8.66 -16.00 -8.54
CA PHE A 107 8.36 -14.82 -9.34
C PHE A 107 9.43 -14.69 -10.42
N PHE A 108 9.01 -14.17 -11.57
CA PHE A 108 9.87 -14.01 -12.72
C PHE A 108 9.84 -12.56 -13.20
N LYS A 109 10.97 -12.11 -13.71
CA LYS A 109 11.06 -10.93 -14.57
C LYS A 109 11.18 -11.42 -16.01
N VAL A 110 10.19 -11.11 -16.84
CA VAL A 110 10.24 -11.37 -18.28
C VAL A 110 10.53 -10.06 -18.99
N THR A 111 11.63 -10.04 -19.74
CA THR A 111 12.06 -8.88 -20.51
C THR A 111 11.92 -9.18 -22.00
N ILE A 112 11.13 -8.38 -22.69
CA ILE A 112 10.96 -8.40 -24.15
C ILE A 112 11.76 -7.23 -24.72
N LYS A 113 12.67 -7.52 -25.64
CA LYS A 113 13.39 -6.50 -26.42
C LYS A 113 12.91 -6.53 -27.86
N ALA A 114 12.21 -5.48 -28.28
CA ALA A 114 11.61 -5.37 -29.60
C ALA A 114 12.26 -4.20 -30.37
N THR A 115 12.91 -4.53 -31.48
CA THR A 115 13.48 -3.57 -32.43
C THR A 115 12.77 -3.69 -33.78
N ARG A 116 13.17 -2.89 -34.77
CA ARG A 116 12.60 -2.98 -36.13
C ARG A 116 12.84 -4.31 -36.84
N SER A 117 13.91 -5.03 -36.49
CA SER A 117 14.33 -6.24 -37.21
C SER A 117 14.40 -7.50 -36.35
N THR A 118 14.32 -7.36 -35.03
CA THR A 118 14.46 -8.48 -34.09
C THR A 118 13.60 -8.25 -32.85
N THR A 119 12.92 -9.32 -32.44
CA THR A 119 12.23 -9.42 -31.17
C THR A 119 12.87 -10.54 -30.36
N GLN A 120 13.27 -10.24 -29.12
CA GLN A 120 13.90 -11.18 -28.21
C GLN A 120 13.19 -11.20 -26.88
N ILE A 121 13.29 -12.32 -26.18
CA ILE A 121 12.74 -12.51 -24.84
C ILE A 121 13.74 -13.23 -23.94
N VAL A 122 13.79 -12.83 -22.68
CA VAL A 122 14.48 -13.56 -21.60
C VAL A 122 13.60 -13.53 -20.36
N ALA A 123 13.61 -14.61 -19.59
CA ALA A 123 13.00 -14.68 -18.27
C ALA A 123 14.07 -14.92 -17.20
N GLU A 124 13.96 -14.25 -16.08
CA GLU A 124 14.89 -14.37 -14.95
C GLU A 124 14.10 -14.71 -13.68
N ARG A 125 14.62 -15.62 -12.84
CA ARG A 125 14.07 -15.83 -11.51
C ARG A 125 14.35 -14.63 -10.64
N LEU A 126 13.33 -14.14 -9.96
CA LEU A 126 13.50 -13.14 -8.92
C LEU A 126 13.80 -13.85 -7.59
N VAL A 127 14.89 -13.44 -6.96
CA VAL A 127 15.31 -13.97 -5.66
C VAL A 127 14.75 -13.07 -4.57
N PRO A 128 13.82 -13.56 -3.73
CA PRO A 128 13.32 -12.77 -2.61
C PRO A 128 14.40 -12.63 -1.53
N PRO A 129 14.39 -11.54 -0.74
CA PRO A 129 15.23 -11.42 0.44
C PRO A 129 15.09 -12.62 1.39
N GLN A 130 16.17 -13.01 2.10
CA GLN A 130 16.11 -14.12 3.07
C GLN A 130 15.43 -13.76 4.39
N SER A 131 15.60 -12.51 4.84
CA SER A 131 14.98 -11.99 6.05
C SER A 131 14.83 -10.48 5.93
N LEU A 132 13.84 -9.93 6.60
CA LEU A 132 13.63 -8.50 6.75
C LEU A 132 13.45 -8.20 8.24
N TYR A 133 14.07 -7.13 8.73
CA TYR A 133 14.01 -6.78 10.14
C TYR A 133 13.46 -5.37 10.32
N ILE A 134 12.65 -5.16 11.35
CA ILE A 134 12.26 -3.82 11.82
C ILE A 134 13.07 -3.46 13.06
N MET A 135 13.53 -2.21 13.14
CA MET A 135 14.27 -1.73 14.30
C MET A 135 14.22 -0.21 14.45
N GLY A 136 14.77 0.28 15.56
CA GLY A 136 14.97 1.71 15.85
C GLY A 136 14.58 2.04 17.28
N GLY A 137 14.32 3.32 17.55
CA GLY A 137 13.95 3.85 18.87
C GLY A 137 12.87 3.05 19.58
N PRO A 138 11.70 2.80 18.95
CA PRO A 138 10.60 2.06 19.58
C PRO A 138 10.88 0.60 19.97
N PHE A 139 11.97 0.02 19.45
CA PHE A 139 12.32 -1.38 19.64
C PHE A 139 13.57 -1.58 20.49
N ASN A 140 14.36 -0.51 20.71
CA ASN A 140 15.60 -0.64 21.46
C ASN A 140 15.35 -0.59 22.97
N HIS A 141 16.13 -1.41 23.68
CA HIS A 141 16.15 -1.46 25.14
C HIS A 141 17.43 -0.81 25.72
N HIS A 142 18.25 -0.22 24.86
CA HIS A 142 19.58 0.30 25.17
C HIS A 142 19.74 1.77 24.74
N ASP A 143 20.74 2.43 25.34
CA ASP A 143 21.22 3.73 24.88
C ASP A 143 22.64 3.52 24.33
N PRO A 144 22.86 3.59 23.00
CA PRO A 144 21.99 4.16 21.96
C PRO A 144 20.92 3.21 21.39
N ASN A 145 19.91 3.79 20.74
CA ASN A 145 18.67 3.16 20.23
C ASN A 145 18.81 2.48 18.84
N TRP A 146 20.00 2.04 18.46
CA TRP A 146 20.28 1.47 17.13
C TRP A 146 21.18 0.24 17.20
N LEU A 147 20.97 -0.64 18.18
CA LEU A 147 21.70 -1.90 18.25
C LEU A 147 21.03 -2.96 17.36
N LEU A 148 21.83 -3.61 16.49
CA LEU A 148 21.33 -4.64 15.57
C LEU A 148 20.77 -5.88 16.28
N GLU A 149 21.15 -6.10 17.54
CA GLU A 149 20.62 -7.20 18.34
C GLU A 149 19.13 -7.02 18.67
N ASP A 150 18.69 -5.77 18.83
CA ASP A 150 17.29 -5.37 19.08
C ASP A 150 16.42 -5.39 17.81
N ALA A 151 17.01 -5.72 16.65
CA ALA A 151 16.25 -5.83 15.41
C ALA A 151 15.33 -7.06 15.43
N ILE A 152 14.03 -6.82 15.22
CA ILE A 152 12.97 -7.83 15.21
C ILE A 152 12.79 -8.35 13.80
N GLU A 153 12.88 -9.67 13.61
CA GLU A 153 12.60 -10.29 12.32
C GLU A 153 11.12 -10.20 11.99
N MET A 154 10.81 -9.79 10.76
CA MET A 154 9.46 -9.69 10.24
C MET A 154 8.99 -11.05 9.71
N GLU A 155 7.70 -11.33 9.87
CA GLU A 155 7.06 -12.54 9.37
C GLU A 155 6.94 -12.48 7.84
N ARG A 156 7.50 -13.44 7.13
CA ARG A 156 7.33 -13.55 5.68
C ARG A 156 5.96 -14.14 5.34
N ASP A 157 5.30 -13.57 4.33
CA ASP A 157 4.09 -14.14 3.76
C ASP A 157 4.35 -15.52 3.12
N ALA A 158 3.43 -16.46 3.33
CA ALA A 158 3.56 -17.84 2.87
C ALA A 158 3.38 -17.97 1.34
N ASP A 159 2.57 -17.11 0.73
CA ASP A 159 2.18 -17.19 -0.68
C ASP A 159 3.00 -16.23 -1.56
N ASN A 160 3.49 -15.13 -1.00
CA ASN A 160 4.33 -14.15 -1.67
C ASN A 160 5.62 -13.87 -0.88
N PRO A 161 6.76 -14.47 -1.25
CA PRO A 161 7.99 -14.37 -0.47
C PRO A 161 8.65 -12.99 -0.49
N PHE A 162 8.13 -12.03 -1.28
CA PHE A 162 8.56 -10.62 -1.25
C PHE A 162 7.80 -9.78 -0.23
N VAL A 163 6.74 -10.32 0.37
CA VAL A 163 5.90 -9.64 1.35
C VAL A 163 6.29 -10.05 2.76
N PHE A 164 6.45 -9.05 3.63
CA PHE A 164 6.81 -9.21 5.03
C PHE A 164 5.89 -8.40 5.93
N TYR A 165 5.64 -8.92 7.12
CA TYR A 165 4.74 -8.34 8.10
C TYR A 165 5.42 -8.12 9.45
N TYR A 166 5.14 -6.97 10.05
CA TYR A 166 5.28 -6.76 11.49
C TYR A 166 3.89 -6.65 12.08
N ARG A 167 3.64 -7.39 13.16
CA ARG A 167 2.39 -7.35 13.91
C ARG A 167 2.73 -7.21 15.38
N GLY A 168 2.41 -6.07 15.97
CA GLY A 168 2.69 -5.85 17.37
C GLY A 168 2.62 -4.40 17.76
N GLU A 169 2.94 -4.18 19.02
CA GLU A 169 2.94 -2.87 19.62
C GLU A 169 4.17 -2.04 19.17
N ILE A 170 3.96 -0.75 18.96
CA ILE A 170 5.02 0.24 18.78
C ILE A 170 4.70 1.42 19.69
N ARG A 171 5.69 1.86 20.47
CA ARG A 171 5.58 3.02 21.37
C ARG A 171 6.76 3.95 21.21
N TYR A 172 6.53 5.25 21.35
CA TYR A 172 7.62 6.23 21.33
C TYR A 172 8.52 5.99 22.53
N ASN A 173 9.82 5.81 22.30
CA ASN A 173 10.76 5.49 23.36
C ASN A 173 11.01 6.72 24.26
N THR A 174 11.27 6.51 25.55
CA THR A 174 11.45 7.60 26.53
C THR A 174 12.92 7.95 26.79
N PHE A 175 13.85 7.16 26.27
CA PHE A 175 15.31 7.33 26.43
C PHE A 175 16.04 7.09 25.10
N GLY A 176 17.36 7.31 25.09
CA GLY A 176 18.22 7.16 23.91
C GLY A 176 18.01 8.23 22.84
N ASP A 177 18.69 8.03 21.70
CA ASP A 177 18.62 8.87 20.50
C ASP A 177 17.48 8.45 19.56
N GLU A 178 17.05 9.35 18.67
CA GLU A 178 16.05 9.07 17.61
C GLU A 178 14.85 8.19 18.05
N ARG A 179 14.26 8.52 19.19
CA ARG A 179 13.36 7.65 19.99
C ARG A 179 12.08 7.17 19.30
N GLY A 180 11.64 7.89 18.28
CA GLY A 180 10.47 7.53 17.47
C GLY A 180 10.84 7.01 16.09
N SER A 181 12.12 6.92 15.75
CA SER A 181 12.58 6.61 14.40
C SER A 181 12.69 5.10 14.18
N ILE A 182 12.34 4.68 12.96
CA ILE A 182 12.23 3.27 12.55
C ILE A 182 12.90 3.09 11.19
N LYS A 183 13.56 1.94 11.02
CA LYS A 183 14.09 1.43 9.75
C LYS A 183 13.69 -0.02 9.52
N PHE A 184 13.80 -0.43 8.26
CA PHE A 184 13.71 -1.84 7.86
C PHE A 184 15.01 -2.30 7.21
N LEU A 185 15.61 -3.38 7.70
CA LEU A 185 16.90 -3.88 7.24
C LEU A 185 16.75 -5.17 6.43
N LEU A 186 17.46 -5.27 5.31
CA LEU A 186 17.66 -6.52 4.57
C LEU A 186 18.79 -7.30 5.25
N GLY A 187 18.42 -8.26 6.11
CA GLY A 187 19.36 -8.89 7.03
C GLY A 187 19.70 -8.01 8.24
N LYS A 188 20.39 -8.57 9.25
CA LYS A 188 20.91 -7.79 10.40
C LYS A 188 22.21 -7.07 10.03
N THR A 189 22.14 -6.16 9.06
CA THR A 189 23.27 -5.33 8.60
C THR A 189 22.80 -3.93 8.20
N TRP A 190 23.72 -2.96 8.22
CA TRP A 190 23.48 -1.59 7.78
C TRP A 190 23.67 -1.38 6.27
N ASP A 191 24.27 -2.35 5.57
CA ASP A 191 24.62 -2.19 4.15
C ASP A 191 23.40 -2.05 3.25
N ASN A 192 22.29 -2.69 3.63
CA ASN A 192 21.07 -2.75 2.85
C ASN A 192 19.85 -2.49 3.72
N ASN A 193 19.27 -1.29 3.60
CA ASN A 193 18.09 -0.92 4.37
C ASN A 193 17.11 -0.08 3.55
N TYR A 194 15.83 -0.27 3.84
CA TYR A 194 14.76 0.49 3.23
C TYR A 194 14.57 1.82 3.94
N HIS A 195 14.26 2.83 3.14
CA HIS A 195 13.99 4.19 3.56
C HIS A 195 12.70 4.70 2.91
N PRO A 196 12.06 5.74 3.48
CA PRO A 196 11.03 6.46 2.76
C PRO A 196 11.55 7.01 1.43
N VAL A 197 10.71 6.99 0.40
CA VAL A 197 11.01 7.73 -0.84
C VAL A 197 11.08 9.23 -0.52
N GLY A 198 12.10 9.91 -1.06
CA GLY A 198 12.36 11.33 -0.81
C GLY A 198 13.57 11.57 0.09
N SER A 199 13.74 12.84 0.49
CA SER A 199 14.90 13.34 1.24
C SER A 199 14.59 13.73 2.68
N THR A 200 13.38 13.44 3.17
CA THR A 200 12.96 13.76 4.55
C THR A 200 12.43 12.51 5.26
N ASN A 201 12.43 12.57 6.59
CA ASN A 201 11.71 11.59 7.40
C ASN A 201 10.20 11.67 7.11
N VAL A 202 9.52 10.54 7.28
CA VAL A 202 8.09 10.41 7.01
C VAL A 202 7.40 9.83 8.25
N LEU A 203 6.20 10.30 8.58
CA LEU A 203 5.41 9.66 9.64
C LEU A 203 5.04 8.26 9.19
N LEU A 204 5.18 7.25 10.07
CA LEU A 204 4.92 5.85 9.72
C LEU A 204 3.49 5.66 9.18
N LEU A 205 2.50 6.34 9.76
CA LEU A 205 1.10 6.30 9.31
C LEU A 205 0.85 6.96 7.94
N GLN A 206 1.83 7.67 7.39
CA GLN A 206 1.80 8.28 6.05
C GLN A 206 2.69 7.52 5.06
N ALA A 207 3.28 6.40 5.48
CA ALA A 207 4.11 5.57 4.64
C ALA A 207 3.28 4.95 3.51
N SER A 208 3.88 4.86 2.32
CA SER A 208 3.23 4.28 1.14
C SER A 208 4.24 3.64 0.18
N LYS A 209 5.39 4.31 0.00
CA LYS A 209 6.50 3.84 -0.83
C LYS A 209 7.80 3.82 -0.04
N MET A 210 8.66 2.89 -0.42
CA MET A 210 10.02 2.76 0.10
C MET A 210 11.03 2.78 -1.05
N ARG A 211 12.30 2.89 -0.70
CA ARG A 211 13.45 2.72 -1.59
C ARG A 211 14.50 1.92 -0.87
N LEU A 212 15.23 1.08 -1.59
CA LEU A 212 16.42 0.44 -1.05
C LEU A 212 17.61 1.41 -1.10
N ASN A 213 18.26 1.62 0.05
CA ASN A 213 19.45 2.47 0.22
C ASN A 213 19.24 3.93 -0.23
N GLY A 214 20.27 4.76 -0.11
CA GLY A 214 20.27 6.18 -0.47
C GLY A 214 20.42 7.09 0.76
N ALA A 215 19.75 8.25 0.76
CA ALA A 215 19.80 9.16 1.90
C ALA A 215 19.28 8.49 3.19
N ASP A 216 19.88 8.82 4.33
CA ASP A 216 19.53 8.23 5.63
C ASP A 216 18.25 8.84 6.23
N THR A 217 17.13 8.65 5.57
CA THR A 217 15.81 9.09 6.05
C THR A 217 15.08 7.93 6.72
N LYS A 218 14.21 8.25 7.68
CA LYS A 218 13.60 7.26 8.58
C LYS A 218 12.08 7.43 8.59
N TRP A 219 11.37 6.36 8.90
CA TRP A 219 9.99 6.50 9.35
C TRP A 219 9.98 6.92 10.81
N THR A 220 8.93 7.62 11.22
CA THR A 220 8.83 8.15 12.58
C THR A 220 7.44 7.97 13.17
N ILE A 221 7.36 7.74 14.48
CA ILE A 221 6.13 7.92 15.26
C ILE A 221 6.21 9.20 16.11
N PRO A 222 5.07 9.85 16.43
CA PRO A 222 5.06 11.15 17.10
C PRO A 222 5.56 11.13 18.55
N GLU A 223 6.37 12.12 18.93
CA GLU A 223 6.89 12.29 20.30
C GLU A 223 5.80 12.53 21.35
N ASN A 224 4.67 13.11 20.95
CA ASN A 224 3.52 13.28 21.83
C ASN A 224 2.76 11.97 22.12
N ARG A 225 3.30 10.81 21.70
CA ARG A 225 2.77 9.46 21.91
C ARG A 225 1.40 9.21 21.27
N SER A 226 0.97 10.08 20.35
CA SER A 226 -0.28 9.87 19.60
C SER A 226 -0.22 8.72 18.60
N GLY A 227 0.98 8.20 18.33
CA GLY A 227 1.22 6.98 17.55
C GLY A 227 1.57 5.76 18.40
N ASP A 228 1.30 5.77 19.71
CA ASP A 228 1.47 4.56 20.52
C ASP A 228 0.27 3.62 20.31
N GLY A 229 0.54 2.34 20.03
CA GLY A 229 -0.50 1.32 19.92
C GLY A 229 -0.08 0.12 19.09
N ASN A 230 -1.08 -0.62 18.59
CA ASN A 230 -0.87 -1.83 17.81
C ASN A 230 -0.80 -1.51 16.32
N TYR A 231 0.21 -2.08 15.66
CA TYR A 231 0.50 -1.90 14.25
C TYR A 231 0.44 -3.24 13.51
N VAL A 232 -0.12 -3.20 12.30
CA VAL A 232 0.12 -4.20 11.26
C VAL A 232 0.81 -3.47 10.12
N ILE A 233 2.11 -3.74 9.95
CA ILE A 233 2.93 -3.14 8.90
C ILE A 233 3.20 -4.22 7.87
N LYS A 234 2.87 -3.96 6.61
CA LYS A 234 3.11 -4.86 5.49
C LYS A 234 4.07 -4.18 4.51
N LEU A 235 5.19 -4.82 4.22
CA LEU A 235 6.17 -4.37 3.23
C LEU A 235 6.15 -5.32 2.04
N ASN A 236 6.14 -4.78 0.82
CA ASN A 236 6.38 -5.55 -0.40
C ASN A 236 7.72 -5.12 -1.02
N THR A 237 8.74 -5.96 -0.85
CA THR A 237 10.11 -5.67 -1.29
C THR A 237 10.29 -5.64 -2.81
N LEU A 238 9.36 -6.24 -3.57
CA LEU A 238 9.36 -6.24 -5.02
C LEU A 238 8.74 -4.96 -5.61
N GLU A 239 7.63 -4.50 -5.03
CA GLU A 239 6.92 -3.29 -5.47
C GLU A 239 7.40 -2.00 -4.78
N GLU A 240 8.31 -2.17 -3.81
CA GLU A 240 8.80 -1.13 -2.91
C GLU A 240 7.66 -0.33 -2.27
N THR A 241 6.67 -1.04 -1.73
CA THR A 241 5.51 -0.47 -1.03
C THR A 241 5.52 -0.83 0.45
N ILE A 242 4.87 0.03 1.23
CA ILE A 242 4.62 -0.16 2.65
C ILE A 242 3.16 0.24 2.93
N GLU A 243 2.42 -0.65 3.57
CA GLU A 243 1.05 -0.44 4.04
C GLU A 243 1.07 -0.53 5.58
N VAL A 244 0.35 0.38 6.25
CA VAL A 244 0.34 0.48 7.70
C VAL A 244 -1.08 0.60 8.21
N ASP A 245 -1.53 -0.41 8.94
CA ASP A 245 -2.74 -0.35 9.75
C ASP A 245 -2.38 -0.09 11.21
N PHE A 246 -3.17 0.76 11.86
CA PHE A 246 -2.94 1.19 13.23
C PHE A 246 -4.23 1.13 14.04
N THR A 247 -4.12 0.52 15.22
CA THR A 247 -5.15 0.54 16.25
C THR A 247 -4.57 1.16 17.51
N SER A 248 -5.06 2.33 17.89
CA SER A 248 -4.69 2.96 19.15
C SER A 248 -5.07 2.06 20.32
N GLU A 249 -4.14 1.81 21.24
CA GLU A 249 -4.49 1.22 22.53
C GLU A 249 -5.17 2.29 23.39
N THR A 250 -6.50 2.30 23.40
CA THR A 250 -7.25 3.09 24.40
C THR A 250 -7.22 2.44 25.78
N GLY A 251 -6.69 1.21 25.91
CA GLY A 251 -6.76 0.39 27.11
C GLY A 251 -8.20 0.01 27.51
N ILE A 252 -9.17 0.22 26.62
CA ILE A 252 -10.59 -0.03 26.87
C ILE A 252 -11.14 -0.89 25.74
N ASP A 253 -11.54 -2.11 26.06
CA ASP A 253 -12.30 -2.96 25.14
C ASP A 253 -13.54 -2.20 24.64
N PRO A 254 -13.82 -2.19 23.33
CA PRO A 254 -15.07 -1.64 22.83
C PRO A 254 -16.23 -2.39 23.50
N VAL A 255 -17.00 -1.71 24.35
CA VAL A 255 -18.22 -2.28 24.89
C VAL A 255 -19.15 -2.53 23.71
N LYS A 256 -19.59 -3.78 23.51
CA LYS A 256 -20.56 -4.16 22.47
C LYS A 256 -21.65 -3.09 22.40
N GLN A 257 -21.64 -2.34 21.31
CA GLN A 257 -22.65 -1.34 21.06
C GLN A 257 -23.95 -2.11 20.81
N ASP A 258 -25.00 -1.79 21.58
CA ASP A 258 -26.33 -2.27 21.24
C ASP A 258 -26.69 -1.62 19.90
N ASP A 259 -26.82 -2.41 18.84
CA ASP A 259 -27.05 -1.92 17.46
C ASP A 259 -28.31 -1.04 17.34
N LYS A 260 -29.17 -1.07 18.35
CA LYS A 260 -30.39 -0.26 18.47
C LYS A 260 -30.16 1.16 18.99
N ILE A 261 -28.96 1.46 19.51
CA ILE A 261 -28.59 2.78 20.06
C ILE A 261 -27.45 3.37 19.24
N LYS A 262 -27.75 4.43 18.50
CA LYS A 262 -26.78 5.17 17.69
C LYS A 262 -26.44 6.47 18.37
N VAL A 263 -25.14 6.71 18.56
CA VAL A 263 -24.59 7.97 19.09
C VAL A 263 -23.67 8.57 18.04
N PHE A 264 -23.92 9.81 17.66
CA PHE A 264 -23.13 10.54 16.67
C PHE A 264 -23.12 12.03 17.00
N ALA A 265 -22.22 12.80 16.39
CA ALA A 265 -22.15 14.24 16.57
C ALA A 265 -22.28 14.96 15.23
N THR A 266 -23.07 16.03 15.21
CA THR A 266 -23.21 16.94 14.06
C THR A 266 -23.73 18.29 14.55
N GLU A 267 -23.43 19.37 13.82
CA GLU A 267 -23.92 20.72 14.11
C GLU A 267 -23.68 21.21 15.57
N GLY A 268 -22.55 20.83 16.17
CA GLY A 268 -22.24 21.22 17.56
C GLY A 268 -23.09 20.51 18.63
N LYS A 269 -23.72 19.39 18.28
CA LYS A 269 -24.55 18.58 19.18
C LYS A 269 -24.16 17.11 19.09
N VAL A 270 -24.31 16.42 20.21
CA VAL A 270 -24.30 14.95 20.27
C VAL A 270 -25.74 14.47 20.13
N PHE A 271 -26.01 13.68 19.11
CA PHE A 271 -27.29 13.04 18.89
C PHE A 271 -27.26 11.60 19.40
N ILE A 272 -28.31 11.26 20.15
CA ILE A 272 -28.60 9.92 20.60
C ILE A 272 -29.91 9.50 19.95
N ARG A 273 -29.86 8.41 19.18
CA ARG A 273 -31.01 7.77 18.56
C ARG A 273 -31.18 6.38 19.16
N SER A 274 -32.33 6.15 19.74
CA SER A 274 -32.76 4.84 20.23
C SER A 274 -33.97 4.39 19.41
N ASP A 275 -33.92 3.16 18.89
CA ASP A 275 -35.08 2.54 18.26
C ASP A 275 -36.06 1.93 19.30
N GLU A 276 -35.72 2.02 20.61
CA GLU A 276 -36.60 1.61 21.71
C GLU A 276 -37.31 2.82 22.34
N PRO A 277 -38.62 2.72 22.64
CA PRO A 277 -39.44 3.82 23.18
C PRO A 277 -39.21 4.10 24.67
N SER A 278 -38.21 3.47 25.30
CA SER A 278 -37.92 3.61 26.72
C SER A 278 -36.91 4.71 27.02
N ASP A 279 -37.07 5.34 28.18
CA ASP A 279 -36.13 6.34 28.70
C ASP A 279 -34.69 5.79 28.78
N LEU A 280 -33.81 6.35 27.97
CA LEU A 280 -32.38 6.06 27.95
C LEU A 280 -31.67 7.13 28.77
N ARG A 281 -30.92 6.73 29.81
CA ARG A 281 -30.07 7.66 30.55
C ARG A 281 -28.76 7.84 29.79
N VAL A 282 -28.41 9.09 29.52
CA VAL A 282 -27.18 9.48 28.83
C VAL A 282 -26.32 10.30 29.78
N ASP A 283 -25.10 9.85 30.05
CA ASP A 283 -24.07 10.60 30.76
C ASP A 283 -22.96 10.96 29.76
N VAL A 284 -22.61 12.25 29.65
CA VAL A 284 -21.49 12.69 28.81
C VAL A 284 -20.33 13.12 29.69
N PHE A 285 -19.14 12.66 29.33
CA PHE A 285 -17.89 12.95 30.03
C PHE A 285 -16.91 13.65 29.09
N GLY A 286 -16.19 14.63 29.61
CA GLY A 286 -14.97 15.13 28.98
C GLY A 286 -13.89 14.04 29.00
N ILE A 287 -12.86 14.23 28.17
CA ILE A 287 -11.68 13.33 28.16
C ILE A 287 -10.91 13.33 29.49
N ASP A 288 -11.11 14.34 30.33
CA ASP A 288 -10.58 14.41 31.71
C ASP A 288 -11.39 13.58 32.71
N GLY A 289 -12.41 12.85 32.25
CA GLY A 289 -13.28 12.01 33.06
C GLY A 289 -14.37 12.78 33.84
N ARG A 290 -14.42 14.11 33.73
CA ARG A 290 -15.48 14.90 34.37
C ARG A 290 -16.78 14.75 33.61
N LYS A 291 -17.87 14.54 34.34
CA LYS A 291 -19.22 14.55 33.76
C LYS A 291 -19.59 15.97 33.38
N VAL A 292 -19.87 16.18 32.10
CA VAL A 292 -20.20 17.50 31.52
C VAL A 292 -21.68 17.66 31.21
N ALA A 293 -22.40 16.56 31.01
CA ALA A 293 -23.85 16.57 30.82
C ALA A 293 -24.49 15.26 31.29
N ARG A 294 -25.79 15.33 31.61
CA ARG A 294 -26.65 14.18 31.88
C ARG A 294 -28.03 14.47 31.32
N GLU A 295 -28.58 13.52 30.58
CA GLU A 295 -29.93 13.62 30.02
C GLU A 295 -30.68 12.29 30.15
N VAL A 296 -32.01 12.39 30.07
CA VAL A 296 -32.91 11.24 29.93
C VAL A 296 -33.66 11.41 28.63
N CYS A 297 -33.42 10.50 27.69
CA CYS A 297 -33.89 10.62 26.31
C CYS A 297 -34.98 9.58 26.03
N ALA A 298 -36.11 10.01 25.49
CA ALA A 298 -37.09 9.12 24.88
C ALA A 298 -36.98 9.28 23.35
N GLY A 299 -36.29 8.34 22.70
CA GLY A 299 -36.06 8.39 21.24
C GLY A 299 -34.88 9.27 20.83
N ASN A 300 -35.09 10.17 19.84
CA ASN A 300 -34.04 11.01 19.28
C ASN A 300 -33.83 12.28 20.12
N THR A 301 -32.63 12.47 20.66
CA THR A 301 -32.29 13.66 21.46
C THR A 301 -30.94 14.22 21.06
N GLY A 302 -30.84 15.55 21.01
CA GLY A 302 -29.60 16.28 20.76
C GLY A 302 -29.13 17.03 22.00
N ILE A 303 -27.91 16.77 22.44
CA ILE A 303 -27.26 17.44 23.57
C ILE A 303 -26.27 18.45 22.99
N ALA A 304 -26.51 19.75 23.23
CA ALA A 304 -25.57 20.80 22.82
C ALA A 304 -24.33 20.78 23.72
N LEU A 305 -23.16 20.72 23.10
CA LEU A 305 -21.88 20.71 23.80
C LEU A 305 -20.90 21.66 23.09
N PRO A 306 -19.95 22.27 23.82
CA PRO A 306 -18.81 22.95 23.20
C PRO A 306 -18.05 22.03 22.24
N ARG A 307 -17.30 22.60 21.30
CA ARG A 307 -16.41 21.80 20.43
C ARG A 307 -15.39 21.05 21.27
N GLY A 308 -15.23 19.75 21.01
CA GLY A 308 -14.35 18.91 21.81
C GLY A 308 -14.55 17.42 21.63
N CYS A 309 -13.69 16.64 22.29
CA CYS A 309 -13.79 15.20 22.37
C CYS A 309 -14.57 14.80 23.64
N TYR A 310 -15.52 13.90 23.50
CA TYR A 310 -16.37 13.43 24.60
C TYR A 310 -16.52 11.92 24.58
N VAL A 311 -16.76 11.37 25.76
CA VAL A 311 -17.20 9.98 25.97
C VAL A 311 -18.66 10.01 26.39
N VAL A 312 -19.52 9.35 25.61
CA VAL A 312 -20.95 9.28 25.84
C VAL A 312 -21.27 7.88 26.38
N LYS A 313 -21.85 7.82 27.57
CA LYS A 313 -22.34 6.60 28.20
C LYS A 313 -23.86 6.56 28.13
N THR A 314 -24.41 5.57 27.44
CA THR A 314 -25.85 5.32 27.36
C THR A 314 -26.22 4.16 28.28
N ILE A 315 -27.37 4.24 28.95
CA ILE A 315 -27.81 3.26 29.95
C ILE A 315 -29.31 3.02 29.78
N ASN A 316 -29.68 1.80 29.41
CA ASN A 316 -31.08 1.43 29.20
C ASN A 316 -31.77 1.00 30.53
N ARG A 317 -33.07 0.70 30.46
CA ARG A 317 -33.86 0.28 31.64
C ARG A 317 -33.41 -1.05 32.26
N GLU A 318 -32.75 -1.91 31.48
CA GLU A 318 -32.13 -3.15 31.95
C GLU A 318 -30.74 -2.94 32.56
N ASN A 319 -30.30 -1.68 32.74
CA ASN A 319 -28.96 -1.27 33.16
C ASN A 319 -27.83 -1.72 32.22
N LYS A 320 -28.13 -2.10 30.98
CA LYS A 320 -27.09 -2.33 29.96
C LYS A 320 -26.51 -0.99 29.54
N THR A 321 -25.20 -0.96 29.40
CA THR A 321 -24.46 0.26 29.11
C THR A 321 -23.78 0.19 27.75
N GLY A 322 -23.93 1.25 26.94
CA GLY A 322 -23.10 1.49 25.76
C GLY A 322 -22.13 2.65 26.01
N ILE A 323 -20.96 2.61 25.39
CA ILE A 323 -19.97 3.69 25.46
C ILE A 323 -19.54 4.04 24.04
N THR A 324 -19.61 5.34 23.70
CA THR A 324 -19.22 5.84 22.38
C THR A 324 -18.37 7.09 22.53
N LYS A 325 -17.25 7.16 21.79
CA LYS A 325 -16.46 8.39 21.65
C LYS A 325 -17.05 9.24 20.53
N VAL A 326 -17.24 10.53 20.78
CA VAL A 326 -17.71 11.50 19.78
C VAL A 326 -16.82 12.74 19.76
N ILE A 327 -16.75 13.38 18.60
CA ILE A 327 -16.09 14.66 18.40
C ILE A 327 -17.16 15.64 17.94
N VAL A 328 -17.39 16.69 18.74
CA VAL A 328 -18.42 17.73 18.50
C VAL A 328 -17.83 18.93 17.80
#